data_AF-A0A7K3MR14-F1
#
_entry.id   AF-A0A7K3MR14-F1
#
_cell.length_a   1.000
_cell.length_b   1.000
_cell.length_c   1.000
_cell.angle_alpha   90.00
_cell.angle_beta   90.00
_cell.angle_gamma   90.00
#
_symmetry.space_group_name_H-M   'P 1'
#
loop_
_entity.id
_entity.type
_entity.pdbx_description
1 polymer ?
#
loop_
_entity_poly.entity_id
_entity_poly.type
_entity_poly.pdbx_seq_one_letter_code
_entity_poly.pdbx_strand_id
1 'polypeptide(L)'
;MQISIASGQNFYISNRGADSNPGTITLPWATIQHAAATLKAGQKVYIRSGKYRGYVVFTESGTAKKTITFEAYPGEKPIIDGGNLKSKPSNPWDNLPVFNIKANYLVFKGLEFVNAAMVTIYCGDDTHNNVFDGLHVHNGYGTGIMFYLCSHHIVQNCVVHDIYDYGQGGIGGGGNADGISASAGNTKPYPDYGHHIFKNNKVYNCSDDGIDTWSSNGNVIENNEVHHTGYGNPSNGGSDSASWNKPAGDGTGFKLGGGGGGSGNNRVMNNISYSNRVSGFDGNEYRNKGSKNILYNNTAYNNPTGFRNMETFAIIKNNISFKNNDDTSGNIGVSENNTWDLGIKDPNFISVTPNTANFLRLSPKSPAIKRGQNLSTKGVVKDKAGKIRPKGIGYDLGAYEYIATGVKKK
;
A
#
# COMPACT_ATOMS: atom_id res chain seq x y z
N MET A 1 -16.45 31.83 28.36
CA MET A 1 -17.49 30.78 28.45
C MET A 1 -16.92 29.53 27.81
N GLN A 2 -16.61 28.52 28.61
CA GLN A 2 -16.00 27.27 28.12
C GLN A 2 -17.14 26.37 27.64
N ILE A 3 -17.37 26.32 26.33
CA ILE A 3 -18.38 25.45 25.75
C ILE A 3 -17.90 24.01 25.97
N SER A 4 -18.62 23.28 26.80
CA SER A 4 -18.52 21.83 26.93
C SER A 4 -18.72 21.21 25.54
N ILE A 5 -17.64 20.69 24.95
CA ILE A 5 -17.70 20.01 23.65
C ILE A 5 -18.25 18.61 23.91
N ALA A 6 -19.51 18.39 23.52
CA ALA A 6 -20.14 17.09 23.64
C ALA A 6 -19.43 16.05 22.75
N SER A 7 -19.25 14.83 23.25
CA SER A 7 -18.83 13.71 22.42
C SER A 7 -19.89 13.48 21.32
N GLY A 8 -19.50 13.61 20.05
CA GLY A 8 -20.40 13.50 18.89
C GLY A 8 -20.57 14.79 18.07
N GLN A 9 -19.99 15.91 18.49
CA GLN A 9 -19.95 17.12 17.64
C GLN A 9 -18.97 16.94 16.47
N ASN A 10 -19.46 17.16 15.26
CA ASN A 10 -18.63 17.19 14.05
C ASN A 10 -18.03 18.59 13.88
N PHE A 11 -16.71 18.64 13.67
CA PHE A 11 -15.99 19.85 13.32
C PHE A 11 -15.82 19.97 11.80
N TYR A 12 -15.52 21.17 11.31
CA TYR A 12 -15.35 21.44 9.89
C TYR A 12 -14.14 22.33 9.64
N ILE A 13 -13.38 22.00 8.60
CA ILE A 13 -12.30 22.82 8.04
C ILE A 13 -12.69 23.26 6.64
N SER A 14 -12.42 24.52 6.29
CA SER A 14 -12.53 25.06 4.93
C SER A 14 -11.36 26.00 4.65
N ASN A 15 -10.84 26.02 3.43
CA ASN A 15 -9.79 26.97 3.03
C ASN A 15 -10.27 28.45 2.97
N ARG A 16 -11.53 28.71 3.33
CA ARG A 16 -12.11 30.05 3.55
C ARG A 16 -12.52 30.30 5.00
N GLY A 17 -12.24 29.36 5.90
CA GLY A 17 -12.54 29.46 7.33
C GLY A 17 -11.57 30.37 8.08
N ALA A 18 -11.67 30.35 9.41
CA ALA A 18 -10.74 31.00 10.33
C ALA A 18 -10.53 30.10 11.55
N ASP A 19 -9.30 29.94 12.03
CA ASP A 19 -9.01 29.10 13.22
C ASP A 19 -9.54 29.72 14.53
N SER A 20 -10.01 30.98 14.49
CA SER A 20 -10.78 31.61 15.56
C SER A 20 -12.26 31.21 15.59
N ASN A 21 -12.76 30.55 14.54
CA ASN A 21 -14.15 30.10 14.47
C ASN A 21 -14.41 28.92 15.41
N PRO A 22 -15.68 28.64 15.77
CA PRO A 22 -16.04 27.49 16.58
C PRO A 22 -15.91 26.12 15.87
N GLY A 23 -15.51 26.10 14.60
CA GLY A 23 -15.37 24.86 13.82
C GLY A 23 -16.70 24.23 13.40
N THR A 24 -17.78 25.02 13.33
CA THR A 24 -19.10 24.56 12.83
C THR A 24 -19.13 24.57 11.30
N ILE A 25 -20.16 23.97 10.70
CA ILE A 25 -20.27 23.92 9.22
C ILE A 25 -20.38 25.32 8.58
N THR A 26 -21.01 26.27 9.27
CA THR A 26 -21.18 27.66 8.82
C THR A 26 -20.00 28.56 9.19
N LEU A 27 -19.30 28.24 10.28
CA LEU A 27 -18.09 28.92 10.73
C LEU A 27 -16.98 27.88 10.93
N PRO A 28 -16.40 27.36 9.83
CA PRO A 28 -15.38 26.31 9.90
C PRO A 28 -14.02 26.88 10.31
N TRP A 29 -13.15 26.02 10.83
CA TRP A 29 -11.72 26.31 10.98
C TRP A 29 -11.05 26.48 9.62
N ALA A 30 -9.89 27.13 9.59
CA ALA A 30 -9.11 27.34 8.37
C ALA A 30 -8.15 26.18 8.09
N THR A 31 -7.51 25.63 9.13
CA THR A 31 -6.35 24.75 8.96
C THR A 31 -6.54 23.35 9.52
N ILE A 32 -5.89 22.38 8.88
CA ILE A 32 -5.80 21.00 9.37
C ILE A 32 -4.95 20.95 10.64
N GLN A 33 -3.90 21.79 10.73
CA GLN A 33 -3.04 21.86 11.92
C GLN A 33 -3.80 22.30 13.16
N HIS A 34 -4.75 23.24 13.05
CA HIS A 34 -5.60 23.63 14.17
C HIS A 34 -6.43 22.45 14.69
N ALA A 35 -7.05 21.68 13.79
CA ALA A 35 -7.78 20.48 14.21
C ALA A 35 -6.84 19.42 14.82
N ALA A 36 -5.66 19.21 14.23
CA ALA A 36 -4.65 18.26 14.74
C ALA A 36 -4.18 18.56 16.17
N ALA A 37 -4.17 19.84 16.56
CA ALA A 37 -3.81 20.29 17.91
C ALA A 37 -5.00 20.39 18.89
N THR A 38 -6.23 20.45 18.37
CA THR A 38 -7.42 20.79 19.17
C THR A 38 -8.30 19.58 19.46
N LEU A 39 -8.44 18.67 18.50
CA LEU A 39 -9.33 17.52 18.62
C LEU A 39 -8.90 16.59 19.76
N LYS A 40 -9.89 16.00 20.42
CA LYS A 40 -9.75 15.02 21.50
C LYS A 40 -10.33 13.69 21.09
N ALA A 41 -9.92 12.63 21.79
CA ALA A 41 -10.34 11.26 21.54
C ALA A 41 -11.87 11.13 21.33
N GLY A 42 -12.28 10.58 20.19
CA GLY A 42 -13.67 10.39 19.80
C GLY A 42 -14.27 11.54 18.99
N GLN A 43 -13.52 12.61 18.75
CA GLN A 43 -13.97 13.72 17.90
C GLN A 43 -13.58 13.51 16.44
N LYS A 44 -14.33 14.16 15.55
CA LYS A 44 -14.17 14.11 14.10
C LYS A 44 -14.15 15.51 13.53
N VAL A 45 -13.32 15.73 12.51
CA VAL A 45 -13.38 16.89 11.63
C VAL A 45 -13.62 16.47 10.18
N TYR A 46 -14.54 17.16 9.50
CA TYR A 46 -14.70 17.09 8.06
C TYR A 46 -13.87 18.17 7.37
N ILE A 47 -13.08 17.78 6.38
CA ILE A 47 -12.24 18.68 5.58
C ILE A 47 -12.96 18.92 4.26
N ARG A 48 -13.36 20.18 4.02
CA ARG A 48 -14.08 20.57 2.80
C ARG A 48 -13.11 20.73 1.62
N SER A 49 -13.67 20.77 0.41
CA SER A 49 -12.94 21.04 -0.82
C SER A 49 -12.11 22.30 -0.70
N GLY A 50 -10.88 22.21 -1.16
CA GLY A 50 -9.90 23.26 -1.03
C GLY A 50 -8.51 22.71 -1.17
N LYS A 51 -7.56 23.61 -1.43
CA LYS A 51 -6.13 23.29 -1.43
C LYS A 51 -5.53 23.73 -0.11
N TYR A 52 -5.03 22.79 0.67
CA TYR A 52 -4.41 22.99 1.98
C TYR A 52 -2.91 22.78 1.84
N ARG A 53 -2.14 23.87 1.92
CA ARG A 53 -0.70 23.85 1.66
C ARG A 53 0.11 23.71 2.94
N GLY A 54 1.25 23.02 2.82
CA GLY A 54 2.24 22.90 3.88
C GLY A 54 2.23 21.52 4.54
N TYR A 55 2.82 21.47 5.73
CA TYR A 55 2.91 20.24 6.52
C TYR A 55 2.01 20.31 7.76
N VAL A 56 1.63 19.15 8.29
CA VAL A 56 0.81 19.01 9.49
C VAL A 56 1.48 18.02 10.44
N VAL A 57 1.56 18.38 11.73
CA VAL A 57 2.05 17.51 12.80
C VAL A 57 0.87 17.10 13.67
N PHE A 58 0.72 15.78 13.88
CA PHE A 58 -0.33 15.20 14.73
C PHE A 58 0.28 14.70 16.03
N THR A 59 -0.06 15.34 17.15
CA THR A 59 0.46 15.00 18.48
C THR A 59 -0.62 14.52 19.45
N GLU A 60 -1.90 14.76 19.14
CA GLU A 60 -3.02 14.36 19.98
C GLU A 60 -3.47 12.94 19.61
N SER A 61 -3.45 12.02 20.58
CA SER A 61 -3.86 10.63 20.37
C SER A 61 -5.34 10.40 20.67
N GLY A 62 -5.97 9.52 19.89
CA GLY A 62 -7.22 8.88 20.26
C GLY A 62 -7.00 7.75 21.28
N THR A 63 -8.01 6.89 21.38
CA THR A 63 -7.90 5.60 22.09
C THR A 63 -8.53 4.50 21.26
N ALA A 64 -8.26 3.24 21.59
CA ALA A 64 -8.87 2.09 20.92
C ALA A 64 -10.41 2.14 20.83
N LYS A 65 -11.07 2.81 21.78
CA LYS A 65 -12.54 2.97 21.79
C LYS A 65 -13.03 4.30 21.20
N LYS A 66 -12.15 5.29 21.06
CA LYS A 66 -12.47 6.67 20.69
C LYS A 66 -11.34 7.25 19.84
N THR A 67 -11.31 6.89 18.56
CA THR A 67 -10.34 7.42 17.60
C THR A 67 -10.56 8.91 17.33
N ILE A 68 -9.54 9.61 16.86
CA ILE A 68 -9.69 10.96 16.29
C ILE A 68 -9.77 10.83 14.77
N THR A 69 -10.78 11.43 14.14
CA THR A 69 -11.04 11.23 12.71
C THR A 69 -10.89 12.51 11.90
N PHE A 70 -10.10 12.45 10.82
CA PHE A 70 -9.94 13.47 9.80
C PHE A 70 -10.48 12.90 8.49
N GLU A 71 -11.61 13.42 8.02
CA GLU A 71 -12.36 12.84 6.91
C GLU A 71 -12.71 13.90 5.87
N ALA A 72 -12.60 13.60 4.58
CA ALA A 72 -13.14 14.46 3.55
C ALA A 72 -14.64 14.65 3.76
N TYR A 73 -15.14 15.88 3.56
CA TYR A 73 -16.57 16.12 3.60
C TYR A 73 -17.26 15.27 2.50
N PRO A 74 -18.42 14.64 2.76
CA PRO A 74 -19.05 13.74 1.79
C PRO A 74 -19.27 14.38 0.41
N GLY A 75 -18.74 13.74 -0.63
CA GLY A 75 -18.82 14.22 -2.02
C GLY A 75 -17.82 15.32 -2.39
N GLU A 76 -17.01 15.78 -1.44
CA GLU A 76 -15.99 16.80 -1.62
C GLU A 76 -14.58 16.16 -1.69
N LYS A 77 -13.62 16.85 -2.33
CA LYS A 77 -12.24 16.37 -2.49
C LYS A 77 -11.24 17.40 -1.97
N PRO A 78 -10.85 17.34 -0.68
CA PRO A 78 -9.78 18.18 -0.15
C PRO A 78 -8.42 17.72 -0.69
N ILE A 79 -7.62 18.67 -1.15
CA ILE A 79 -6.27 18.43 -1.66
C ILE A 79 -5.26 18.97 -0.65
N ILE A 80 -4.41 18.12 -0.12
CA ILE A 80 -3.29 18.47 0.74
C ILE A 80 -2.04 18.54 -0.15
N ASP A 81 -1.47 19.74 -0.26
CA ASP A 81 -0.44 20.08 -1.25
C ASP A 81 0.89 20.40 -0.59
N GLY A 82 1.87 19.52 -0.81
CA GLY A 82 3.24 19.68 -0.33
C GLY A 82 4.12 20.58 -1.20
N GLY A 83 3.61 21.10 -2.31
CA GLY A 83 4.43 21.76 -3.33
C GLY A 83 5.12 23.08 -2.90
N ASN A 84 4.77 23.62 -1.74
CA ASN A 84 5.43 24.78 -1.13
C ASN A 84 6.47 24.41 -0.06
N LEU A 85 6.65 23.12 0.24
CA LEU A 85 7.67 22.66 1.17
C LEU A 85 9.05 22.78 0.52
N LYS A 86 10.03 23.29 1.27
CA LYS A 86 11.41 23.38 0.80
C LYS A 86 11.92 21.97 0.52
N SER A 87 12.50 21.76 -0.65
CA SER A 87 13.31 20.59 -0.94
C SER A 87 14.79 20.93 -0.75
N LYS A 88 15.49 20.09 0.01
CA LYS A 88 16.96 20.00 0.04
C LYS A 88 17.38 18.75 -0.72
N PRO A 89 17.69 18.84 -2.02
CA PRO A 89 18.03 17.67 -2.83
C PRO A 89 19.30 16.95 -2.34
N SER A 90 20.21 17.66 -1.67
CA SER A 90 21.47 17.09 -1.15
C SER A 90 21.27 16.18 0.07
N ASN A 91 20.18 16.36 0.82
CA ASN A 91 19.77 15.43 1.88
C ASN A 91 18.24 15.46 1.96
N PRO A 92 17.56 14.64 1.12
CA PRO A 92 16.11 14.65 1.08
C PRO A 92 15.46 14.39 2.44
N TRP A 93 16.13 13.64 3.33
CA TRP A 93 15.67 13.33 4.68
C TRP A 93 15.57 14.54 5.63
N ASP A 94 16.15 15.69 5.28
CA ASP A 94 15.97 16.96 6.00
C ASP A 94 14.61 17.63 5.71
N ASN A 95 13.89 17.16 4.70
CA ASN A 95 12.62 17.77 4.29
C ASN A 95 11.49 17.29 5.20
N LEU A 96 10.46 18.14 5.37
CA LEU A 96 9.29 17.77 6.16
C LEU A 96 8.35 16.90 5.34
N PRO A 97 7.76 15.84 5.94
CA PRO A 97 6.67 15.14 5.31
C PRO A 97 5.42 16.03 5.27
N VAL A 98 4.48 15.75 4.38
CA VAL A 98 3.21 16.50 4.33
C VAL A 98 2.42 16.24 5.61
N PHE A 99 2.20 14.98 5.98
CA PHE A 99 1.68 14.60 7.29
C PHE A 99 2.77 13.91 8.12
N ASN A 100 3.11 14.51 9.27
CA ASN A 100 3.98 13.94 10.28
C ASN A 100 3.14 13.44 11.46
N ILE A 101 2.96 12.13 11.55
CA ILE A 101 2.09 11.51 12.55
C ILE A 101 2.94 11.04 13.71
N LYS A 102 2.70 11.64 14.88
CA LYS A 102 3.35 11.35 16.15
C LYS A 102 2.35 10.95 17.24
N ALA A 103 1.19 10.45 16.81
CA ALA A 103 0.07 10.12 17.65
C ALA A 103 -0.63 8.84 17.18
N ASN A 104 -1.43 8.26 18.08
CA ASN A 104 -2.03 6.95 17.94
C ASN A 104 -3.55 7.03 17.81
N TYR A 105 -4.15 5.97 17.26
CA TYR A 105 -5.61 5.85 17.11
C TYR A 105 -6.23 7.00 16.30
N LEU A 106 -5.52 7.44 15.26
CA LEU A 106 -6.00 8.40 14.26
C LEU A 106 -6.64 7.66 13.07
N VAL A 107 -7.61 8.31 12.44
CA VAL A 107 -8.28 7.82 11.23
C VAL A 107 -8.26 8.93 10.18
N PHE A 108 -7.68 8.65 9.02
CA PHE A 108 -7.63 9.54 7.86
C PHE A 108 -8.45 8.95 6.72
N LYS A 109 -9.41 9.73 6.18
CA LYS A 109 -10.39 9.22 5.21
C LYS A 109 -10.60 10.13 4.01
N GLY A 110 -10.50 9.55 2.81
CA GLY A 110 -10.92 10.20 1.57
C GLY A 110 -10.11 11.43 1.16
N LEU A 111 -8.88 11.56 1.65
CA LEU A 111 -8.03 12.73 1.40
C LEU A 111 -7.11 12.51 0.19
N GLU A 112 -6.87 13.57 -0.56
CA GLU A 112 -5.94 13.59 -1.70
C GLU A 112 -4.65 14.33 -1.33
N PHE A 113 -3.50 13.74 -1.63
CA PHE A 113 -2.17 14.31 -1.34
C PHE A 113 -1.36 14.44 -2.62
N VAL A 114 -0.77 15.62 -2.82
CA VAL A 114 0.01 15.94 -4.03
C VAL A 114 1.32 16.66 -3.71
N ASN A 115 2.30 16.53 -4.61
CA ASN A 115 3.52 17.34 -4.66
C ASN A 115 4.36 17.32 -3.37
N ALA A 116 4.45 16.17 -2.69
CA ALA A 116 5.31 16.06 -1.52
C ALA A 116 6.78 16.29 -1.91
N ALA A 117 7.47 17.17 -1.20
CA ALA A 117 8.91 17.43 -1.39
C ALA A 117 9.81 16.30 -0.86
N MET A 118 9.22 15.29 -0.21
CA MET A 118 9.84 14.10 0.36
C MET A 118 8.76 13.06 0.63
N VAL A 119 8.77 12.39 1.79
CA VAL A 119 7.75 11.42 2.21
C VAL A 119 6.40 12.13 2.32
N THR A 120 5.33 11.55 1.78
CA THR A 120 4.02 12.23 1.82
C THR A 120 3.39 12.07 3.19
N ILE A 121 3.25 10.84 3.68
CA ILE A 121 2.74 10.51 5.01
C ILE A 121 3.81 9.74 5.76
N TYR A 122 4.26 10.27 6.89
CA TYR A 122 5.23 9.65 7.76
C TYR A 122 4.60 9.32 9.11
N CYS A 123 4.71 8.06 9.54
CA CYS A 123 4.57 7.68 10.93
C CYS A 123 5.92 7.15 11.43
N GLY A 124 6.32 7.59 12.60
CA GLY A 124 7.42 6.97 13.32
C GLY A 124 7.31 7.16 14.82
N ASP A 125 8.43 7.03 15.52
CA ASP A 125 8.51 7.26 16.98
C ASP A 125 7.50 6.40 17.77
N ASP A 126 7.46 5.08 17.54
CA ASP A 126 6.57 4.12 18.24
C ASP A 126 5.07 4.38 18.04
N THR A 127 4.70 5.09 16.97
CA THR A 127 3.28 5.27 16.64
C THR A 127 2.61 3.94 16.29
N HIS A 128 1.30 3.85 16.56
CA HIS A 128 0.54 2.64 16.34
C HIS A 128 -0.98 2.86 16.17
N ASN A 129 -1.65 1.86 15.61
CA ASN A 129 -3.12 1.79 15.47
C ASN A 129 -3.77 2.96 14.72
N ASN A 130 -3.04 3.59 13.79
CA ASN A 130 -3.60 4.57 12.86
C ASN A 130 -4.18 3.89 11.61
N VAL A 131 -5.24 4.49 11.05
CA VAL A 131 -5.94 3.99 9.86
C VAL A 131 -5.90 5.03 8.74
N PHE A 132 -5.50 4.59 7.56
CA PHE A 132 -5.46 5.35 6.32
C PHE A 132 -6.42 4.68 5.33
N ASP A 133 -7.56 5.30 5.05
CA ASP A 133 -8.67 4.66 4.35
C ASP A 133 -9.16 5.52 3.17
N GLY A 134 -9.04 4.98 1.96
CA GLY A 134 -9.50 5.68 0.76
C GLY A 134 -8.66 6.92 0.43
N LEU A 135 -7.37 6.92 0.77
CA LEU A 135 -6.47 8.03 0.43
C LEU A 135 -6.01 7.93 -1.02
N HIS A 136 -5.78 9.09 -1.64
CA HIS A 136 -5.17 9.19 -2.95
C HIS A 136 -3.86 9.97 -2.83
N VAL A 137 -2.73 9.29 -2.94
CA VAL A 137 -1.38 9.86 -2.74
C VAL A 137 -0.65 9.82 -4.06
N HIS A 138 -0.28 10.98 -4.60
CA HIS A 138 0.41 10.97 -5.88
C HIS A 138 1.33 12.16 -6.13
N ASN A 139 2.19 12.02 -7.15
CA ASN A 139 3.11 13.07 -7.58
C ASN A 139 4.02 13.53 -6.43
N GLY A 140 4.49 12.58 -5.63
CA GLY A 140 5.41 12.81 -4.52
C GLY A 140 6.85 12.52 -4.92
N TYR A 141 7.79 13.22 -4.28
CA TYR A 141 9.21 12.96 -4.44
C TYR A 141 9.66 11.70 -3.67
N GLY A 142 9.44 11.66 -2.36
CA GLY A 142 9.80 10.52 -1.52
C GLY A 142 8.63 9.54 -1.37
N THR A 143 8.83 8.49 -0.60
CA THR A 143 7.83 7.44 -0.35
C THR A 143 6.43 8.00 -0.09
N GLY A 144 5.42 7.38 -0.70
CA GLY A 144 4.02 7.80 -0.51
C GLY A 144 3.58 7.70 0.96
N ILE A 145 3.57 6.50 1.52
CA ILE A 145 3.20 6.25 2.92
C ILE A 145 4.31 5.45 3.58
N MET A 146 4.98 6.02 4.58
CA MET A 146 6.14 5.41 5.24
C MET A 146 5.87 5.17 6.72
N PHE A 147 6.12 3.94 7.15
CA PHE A 147 6.11 3.49 8.53
C PHE A 147 7.54 3.19 8.96
N TYR A 148 8.09 3.95 9.91
CA TYR A 148 9.46 3.78 10.38
C TYR A 148 9.51 3.68 11.90
N LEU A 149 9.97 2.54 12.43
CA LEU A 149 10.00 2.28 13.88
C LEU A 149 8.62 2.40 14.56
N CYS A 150 7.60 1.80 13.94
CA CYS A 150 6.20 1.87 14.38
C CYS A 150 5.45 0.57 14.02
N SER A 151 4.21 0.39 14.48
CA SER A 151 3.49 -0.88 14.29
C SER A 151 1.96 -0.75 14.13
N HIS A 152 1.29 -1.82 13.71
CA HIS A 152 -0.18 -1.95 13.77
C HIS A 152 -0.99 -0.85 13.04
N HIS A 153 -0.41 -0.23 12.02
CA HIS A 153 -1.14 0.66 11.10
C HIS A 153 -1.95 -0.12 10.06
N ILE A 154 -3.04 0.48 9.59
CA ILE A 154 -3.87 -0.07 8.52
C ILE A 154 -3.88 0.91 7.36
N VAL A 155 -3.43 0.47 6.19
CA VAL A 155 -3.60 1.18 4.92
C VAL A 155 -4.57 0.39 4.06
N GLN A 156 -5.72 0.99 3.78
CA GLN A 156 -6.76 0.31 3.02
C GLN A 156 -7.46 1.18 1.98
N ASN A 157 -7.85 0.54 0.88
CA ASN A 157 -8.59 1.18 -0.22
C ASN A 157 -7.87 2.42 -0.80
N CYS A 158 -6.56 2.54 -0.59
CA CYS A 158 -5.78 3.68 -1.05
C CYS A 158 -5.29 3.49 -2.49
N VAL A 159 -5.09 4.60 -3.18
CA VAL A 159 -4.39 4.65 -4.47
C VAL A 159 -3.12 5.46 -4.27
N VAL A 160 -1.96 4.84 -4.49
CA VAL A 160 -0.64 5.48 -4.32
C VAL A 160 0.12 5.39 -5.63
N HIS A 161 0.49 6.51 -6.24
CA HIS A 161 1.17 6.46 -7.54
C HIS A 161 1.97 7.67 -7.95
N ASP A 162 2.78 7.51 -8.99
CA ASP A 162 3.66 8.56 -9.52
C ASP A 162 4.56 9.13 -8.41
N ILE A 163 5.26 8.22 -7.75
CA ILE A 163 6.18 8.50 -6.64
C ILE A 163 7.61 8.33 -7.17
N TYR A 164 8.42 9.40 -7.12
CA TYR A 164 9.71 9.43 -7.81
C TYR A 164 10.74 10.34 -7.15
N ASP A 165 11.81 9.76 -6.57
CA ASP A 165 12.94 10.53 -6.04
C ASP A 165 13.98 10.81 -7.14
N TYR A 166 13.95 12.01 -7.71
CA TYR A 166 14.87 12.44 -8.77
C TYR A 166 16.21 12.98 -8.22
N GLY A 167 17.32 12.68 -8.90
CA GLY A 167 18.64 13.14 -8.48
C GLY A 167 19.75 12.77 -9.47
N GLN A 168 20.34 13.79 -10.09
CA GLN A 168 21.63 13.69 -10.77
C GLN A 168 22.71 13.42 -9.71
N GLY A 169 23.34 12.24 -9.72
CA GLY A 169 24.60 12.02 -8.98
C GLY A 169 24.56 11.13 -7.74
N GLY A 170 23.75 10.06 -7.72
CA GLY A 170 24.08 8.86 -6.92
C GLY A 170 23.31 8.66 -5.61
N ILE A 171 22.48 9.61 -5.19
CA ILE A 171 21.37 9.40 -4.24
C ILE A 171 20.18 10.15 -4.86
N GLY A 172 19.17 9.43 -5.36
CA GLY A 172 18.10 9.99 -6.22
C GLY A 172 18.04 9.42 -7.65
N GLY A 173 18.54 8.20 -7.88
CA GLY A 173 18.30 7.48 -9.14
C GLY A 173 16.89 6.89 -9.28
N GLY A 174 15.93 7.32 -8.45
CA GLY A 174 14.65 6.66 -8.26
C GLY A 174 14.69 5.46 -7.31
N GLY A 175 15.76 5.27 -6.54
CA GLY A 175 16.01 4.05 -5.77
C GLY A 175 15.55 4.06 -4.31
N ASN A 176 14.71 5.02 -3.90
CA ASN A 176 14.20 5.06 -2.52
C ASN A 176 12.71 5.43 -2.40
N ALA A 177 12.05 5.77 -3.52
CA ALA A 177 10.66 6.23 -3.47
C ALA A 177 9.68 5.08 -3.73
N ASP A 178 9.36 4.36 -2.65
CA ASP A 178 8.31 3.35 -2.66
C ASP A 178 6.90 3.95 -2.66
N GLY A 179 5.91 3.16 -3.03
CA GLY A 179 4.51 3.54 -2.79
C GLY A 179 4.17 3.52 -1.31
N ILE A 180 4.24 2.33 -0.69
CA ILE A 180 3.99 2.11 0.74
C ILE A 180 5.20 1.36 1.30
N SER A 181 5.82 1.88 2.36
CA SER A 181 6.94 1.20 3.02
C SER A 181 6.74 1.03 4.52
N ALA A 182 7.32 -0.03 5.06
CA ALA A 182 7.42 -0.29 6.48
C ALA A 182 8.81 -0.81 6.85
N SER A 183 9.42 -0.21 7.88
CA SER A 183 10.75 -0.58 8.35
C SER A 183 10.91 -0.43 9.86
N ALA A 184 11.48 -1.45 10.51
CA ALA A 184 11.94 -1.39 11.89
C ALA A 184 13.36 -0.79 12.04
N GLY A 185 13.92 -0.19 10.98
CA GLY A 185 15.31 0.25 10.98
C GLY A 185 16.32 -0.90 11.05
N ASN A 186 17.57 -0.57 11.36
CA ASN A 186 18.70 -1.53 11.38
C ASN A 186 19.37 -1.67 12.77
N THR A 187 18.70 -1.26 13.84
CA THR A 187 19.25 -1.31 15.20
C THR A 187 19.11 -2.73 15.78
N LYS A 188 20.16 -3.22 16.45
CA LYS A 188 20.16 -4.53 17.13
C LYS A 188 20.00 -4.34 18.65
N PRO A 189 19.24 -5.19 19.37
CA PRO A 189 18.35 -6.24 18.83
C PRO A 189 17.23 -5.61 17.98
N TYR A 190 16.83 -6.31 16.92
CA TYR A 190 15.82 -5.78 16.01
C TYR A 190 14.48 -5.63 16.76
N PRO A 191 13.91 -4.42 16.82
CA PRO A 191 12.60 -4.23 17.44
C PRO A 191 11.52 -4.94 16.62
N ASP A 192 10.49 -5.48 17.29
CA ASP A 192 9.35 -6.12 16.64
C ASP A 192 8.36 -5.07 16.10
N TYR A 193 8.84 -4.27 15.15
CA TYR A 193 8.03 -3.32 14.40
C TYR A 193 7.53 -3.94 13.10
N GLY A 194 6.30 -3.56 12.74
CA GLY A 194 5.53 -4.24 11.70
C GLY A 194 4.09 -4.52 12.16
N HIS A 195 3.58 -5.70 11.83
CA HIS A 195 2.18 -6.09 12.07
C HIS A 195 1.19 -5.13 11.42
N HIS A 196 1.60 -4.48 10.32
CA HIS A 196 0.74 -3.60 9.55
C HIS A 196 -0.24 -4.41 8.69
N ILE A 197 -1.35 -3.79 8.33
CA ILE A 197 -2.32 -4.34 7.39
C ILE A 197 -2.35 -3.47 6.15
N PHE A 198 -1.95 -4.02 5.01
CA PHE A 198 -2.07 -3.39 3.69
C PHE A 198 -3.14 -4.12 2.90
N LYS A 199 -4.29 -3.48 2.70
CA LYS A 199 -5.48 -4.14 2.17
C LYS A 199 -6.14 -3.36 1.04
N ASN A 200 -6.47 -4.04 -0.06
CA ASN A 200 -7.26 -3.45 -1.16
C ASN A 200 -6.63 -2.17 -1.76
N ASN A 201 -5.31 -1.99 -1.66
CA ASN A 201 -4.64 -0.82 -2.20
C ASN A 201 -4.29 -1.03 -3.68
N LYS A 202 -4.21 0.07 -4.43
CA LYS A 202 -3.62 0.10 -5.77
C LYS A 202 -2.36 0.97 -5.74
N VAL A 203 -1.21 0.37 -6.04
CA VAL A 203 0.09 1.05 -5.99
C VAL A 203 0.80 0.92 -7.33
N TYR A 204 1.23 2.04 -7.93
CA TYR A 204 1.86 1.97 -9.24
C TYR A 204 2.71 3.17 -9.61
N ASN A 205 3.56 3.03 -10.63
CA ASN A 205 4.46 4.10 -11.06
C ASN A 205 5.27 4.64 -9.87
N CYS A 206 5.87 3.73 -9.11
CA CYS A 206 6.80 4.05 -8.03
C CYS A 206 8.20 3.76 -8.54
N SER A 207 9.13 4.67 -8.28
CA SER A 207 10.46 4.61 -8.86
C SER A 207 11.28 3.43 -8.35
N ASP A 208 11.03 3.02 -7.10
CA ASP A 208 11.68 1.86 -6.47
C ASP A 208 10.72 0.67 -6.42
N ASP A 209 10.03 0.45 -5.30
CA ASP A 209 9.05 -0.63 -5.17
C ASP A 209 7.62 -0.14 -4.91
N GLY A 210 6.66 -1.06 -5.02
CA GLY A 210 5.28 -0.75 -4.70
C GLY A 210 5.00 -0.81 -3.21
N ILE A 211 5.06 -2.03 -2.65
CA ILE A 211 4.94 -2.26 -1.21
C ILE A 211 6.24 -2.89 -0.71
N ASP A 212 6.98 -2.16 0.12
CA ASP A 212 8.24 -2.60 0.72
C ASP A 212 8.09 -2.83 2.24
N THR A 213 8.42 -4.03 2.70
CA THR A 213 8.47 -4.39 4.12
C THR A 213 9.90 -4.63 4.62
N TRP A 214 10.89 -3.99 4.04
CA TRP A 214 12.29 -4.10 4.43
C TRP A 214 12.50 -3.78 5.92
N SER A 215 13.08 -4.74 6.66
CA SER A 215 13.19 -4.70 8.13
C SER A 215 11.86 -4.68 8.89
N SER A 216 10.70 -4.93 8.28
CA SER A 216 9.41 -5.05 8.97
C SER A 216 8.96 -6.51 9.10
N ASN A 217 8.28 -6.83 10.20
CA ASN A 217 7.86 -8.18 10.58
C ASN A 217 6.34 -8.37 10.57
N GLY A 218 5.86 -9.56 10.21
CA GLY A 218 4.50 -10.00 10.56
C GLY A 218 3.35 -9.27 9.89
N ASN A 219 3.57 -8.62 8.73
CA ASN A 219 2.53 -7.84 8.08
C ASN A 219 1.47 -8.71 7.39
N VAL A 220 0.24 -8.20 7.29
CA VAL A 220 -0.83 -8.79 6.47
C VAL A 220 -1.00 -7.96 5.22
N ILE A 221 -0.74 -8.56 4.06
CA ILE A 221 -0.78 -7.91 2.76
C ILE A 221 -1.83 -8.63 1.91
N GLU A 222 -3.01 -8.05 1.77
CA GLU A 222 -4.13 -8.73 1.12
C GLU A 222 -4.89 -7.92 0.06
N ASN A 223 -5.26 -8.58 -1.03
CA ASN A 223 -6.10 -8.01 -2.09
C ASN A 223 -5.54 -6.74 -2.74
N ASN A 224 -4.24 -6.46 -2.62
CA ASN A 224 -3.61 -5.31 -3.25
C ASN A 224 -3.40 -5.55 -4.75
N GLU A 225 -3.20 -4.47 -5.49
CA GLU A 225 -2.76 -4.48 -6.88
C GLU A 225 -1.53 -3.59 -6.99
N VAL A 226 -0.41 -4.15 -7.42
CA VAL A 226 0.85 -3.42 -7.59
C VAL A 226 1.39 -3.59 -9.00
N HIS A 227 1.76 -2.49 -9.65
CA HIS A 227 2.26 -2.56 -11.02
C HIS A 227 3.17 -1.42 -11.44
N HIS A 228 3.97 -1.63 -12.48
CA HIS A 228 4.80 -0.59 -13.09
C HIS A 228 5.75 0.09 -12.09
N THR A 229 6.33 -0.68 -11.17
CA THR A 229 7.37 -0.21 -10.25
C THR A 229 8.76 -0.35 -10.86
N GLY A 230 9.73 0.44 -10.37
CA GLY A 230 11.12 0.42 -10.82
C GLY A 230 11.39 1.20 -12.09
N TYR A 231 10.37 1.82 -12.65
CA TYR A 231 10.51 2.68 -13.82
C TYR A 231 10.64 4.13 -13.40
N GLY A 232 11.30 4.93 -14.21
CA GLY A 232 11.43 6.37 -14.05
C GLY A 232 10.84 7.11 -15.22
N ASN A 233 10.54 8.38 -14.97
CA ASN A 233 10.07 9.29 -16.00
C ASN A 233 11.28 9.80 -16.85
N PRO A 234 11.22 9.71 -18.20
CA PRO A 234 12.25 10.23 -19.08
C PRO A 234 12.53 11.74 -18.98
N SER A 235 11.64 12.55 -18.42
CA SER A 235 11.74 14.01 -18.32
C SER A 235 12.09 14.57 -16.93
N ASN A 236 12.68 13.77 -16.02
CA ASN A 236 13.18 14.24 -14.72
C ASN A 236 12.15 15.01 -13.87
N GLY A 237 10.99 14.42 -13.58
CA GLY A 237 10.15 14.87 -12.44
C GLY A 237 8.82 15.56 -12.75
N GLY A 238 8.20 15.30 -13.91
CA GLY A 238 6.81 15.71 -14.17
C GLY A 238 5.81 14.58 -13.89
N SER A 239 4.74 14.88 -13.17
CA SER A 239 3.59 14.02 -12.85
C SER A 239 2.76 13.52 -14.03
N ASP A 240 3.09 13.91 -15.27
CA ASP A 240 2.12 13.92 -16.36
C ASP A 240 2.72 13.51 -17.73
N SER A 241 3.59 12.50 -17.78
CA SER A 241 4.14 12.02 -19.06
C SER A 241 3.88 10.54 -19.33
N ALA A 242 3.42 10.27 -20.55
CA ALA A 242 2.95 8.99 -21.07
C ALA A 242 4.04 7.90 -21.26
N SER A 243 5.13 7.92 -20.50
CA SER A 243 6.23 6.98 -20.71
C SER A 243 7.07 6.73 -19.45
N TRP A 244 6.49 6.15 -18.40
CA TRP A 244 7.24 5.49 -17.32
C TRP A 244 7.94 4.24 -17.87
N ASN A 245 9.11 4.40 -18.49
CA ASN A 245 9.77 3.33 -19.24
C ASN A 245 11.29 3.27 -19.08
N LYS A 246 11.92 4.26 -18.44
CA LYS A 246 13.35 4.20 -18.14
C LYS A 246 13.56 3.37 -16.88
N PRO A 247 14.62 2.56 -16.77
CA PRO A 247 14.99 1.96 -15.50
C PRO A 247 15.26 3.02 -14.42
N ALA A 248 14.78 2.79 -13.21
CA ALA A 248 15.02 3.58 -12.00
C ALA A 248 15.48 2.66 -10.86
N GLY A 249 14.80 2.67 -9.70
CA GLY A 249 15.04 1.78 -8.56
C GLY A 249 14.69 0.33 -8.83
N ASP A 250 14.78 -0.50 -7.79
CA ASP A 250 14.77 -1.98 -7.81
C ASP A 250 13.66 -2.57 -8.68
N GLY A 251 12.41 -2.12 -8.55
CA GLY A 251 11.32 -2.52 -9.42
C GLY A 251 10.63 -3.80 -9.04
N THR A 252 10.42 -3.98 -7.74
CA THR A 252 9.63 -5.05 -7.16
C THR A 252 8.20 -4.57 -6.95
N GLY A 253 7.22 -5.42 -7.24
CA GLY A 253 5.84 -5.14 -6.82
C GLY A 253 5.73 -5.22 -5.30
N PHE A 254 5.95 -6.41 -4.75
CA PHE A 254 5.96 -6.65 -3.30
C PHE A 254 7.34 -7.09 -2.83
N LYS A 255 8.09 -6.21 -2.16
CA LYS A 255 9.36 -6.53 -1.49
C LYS A 255 9.03 -6.96 -0.05
N LEU A 256 9.11 -8.26 0.19
CA LEU A 256 8.53 -8.94 1.37
C LEU A 256 9.53 -9.16 2.51
N GLY A 257 10.59 -8.36 2.56
CA GLY A 257 11.50 -8.37 3.70
C GLY A 257 12.90 -7.90 3.35
N GLY A 258 13.89 -8.53 3.99
CA GLY A 258 15.29 -8.15 3.94
C GLY A 258 15.68 -7.19 5.07
N GLY A 259 16.93 -6.73 5.06
CA GLY A 259 17.48 -5.94 6.16
C GLY A 259 17.98 -6.79 7.33
N GLY A 260 17.66 -6.39 8.54
CA GLY A 260 18.04 -7.09 9.76
C GLY A 260 17.21 -8.35 10.04
N GLY A 261 17.73 -9.26 10.89
CA GLY A 261 17.17 -10.58 11.23
C GLY A 261 15.81 -10.64 11.97
N GLY A 262 14.99 -9.60 11.86
CA GLY A 262 13.59 -9.57 12.30
C GLY A 262 12.59 -9.33 11.16
N SER A 263 13.02 -9.24 9.90
CA SER A 263 12.14 -8.95 8.76
C SER A 263 11.35 -10.18 8.28
N GLY A 264 10.29 -9.97 7.50
CA GLY A 264 9.51 -11.04 6.87
C GLY A 264 8.37 -11.54 7.74
N ASN A 265 8.15 -12.86 7.76
CA ASN A 265 6.99 -13.48 8.41
C ASN A 265 5.64 -12.90 7.93
N ASN A 266 5.62 -12.34 6.72
CA ASN A 266 4.45 -11.70 6.17
C ASN A 266 3.43 -12.73 5.71
N ARG A 267 2.17 -12.34 5.75
CA ARG A 267 1.06 -13.10 5.20
C ARG A 267 0.49 -12.36 3.99
N VAL A 268 0.74 -12.92 2.81
CA VAL A 268 0.55 -12.27 1.52
C VAL A 268 -0.48 -13.04 0.70
N MET A 269 -1.68 -12.46 0.52
CA MET A 269 -2.81 -13.19 -0.04
C MET A 269 -3.61 -12.44 -1.08
N ASN A 270 -4.09 -13.14 -2.11
CA ASN A 270 -5.02 -12.60 -3.10
C ASN A 270 -4.51 -11.31 -3.78
N ASN A 271 -3.20 -11.08 -3.79
CA ASN A 271 -2.62 -9.89 -4.41
C ASN A 271 -2.38 -10.13 -5.90
N ILE A 272 -2.38 -9.03 -6.65
CA ILE A 272 -2.02 -9.00 -8.06
C ILE A 272 -0.76 -8.15 -8.23
N SER A 273 0.24 -8.68 -8.92
CA SER A 273 1.48 -7.97 -9.25
C SER A 273 1.78 -8.05 -10.74
N TYR A 274 1.94 -6.93 -11.45
CA TYR A 274 2.21 -6.98 -12.88
C TYR A 274 3.05 -5.87 -13.47
N SER A 275 3.79 -6.18 -14.55
CA SER A 275 4.54 -5.19 -15.33
C SER A 275 5.48 -4.34 -14.48
N ASN A 276 6.04 -4.92 -13.41
CA ASN A 276 7.12 -4.32 -12.63
C ASN A 276 8.46 -4.59 -13.32
N ARG A 277 9.45 -3.72 -13.10
CA ARG A 277 10.72 -3.78 -13.83
C ARG A 277 11.54 -5.03 -13.52
N VAL A 278 11.37 -5.66 -12.36
CA VAL A 278 12.17 -6.83 -11.94
C VAL A 278 11.31 -8.00 -11.50
N SER A 279 10.43 -7.82 -10.51
CA SER A 279 9.71 -8.97 -9.94
C SER A 279 8.29 -8.64 -9.47
N GLY A 280 7.44 -9.66 -9.49
CA GLY A 280 6.10 -9.58 -8.94
C GLY A 280 6.12 -9.56 -7.41
N PHE A 281 6.64 -10.65 -6.83
CA PHE A 281 6.83 -10.85 -5.40
C PHE A 281 8.29 -11.24 -5.15
N ASP A 282 8.98 -10.54 -4.25
CA ASP A 282 10.38 -10.80 -3.91
C ASP A 282 10.50 -10.99 -2.40
N GLY A 283 10.98 -12.14 -1.95
CA GLY A 283 11.24 -12.36 -0.51
C GLY A 283 12.47 -11.61 0.00
N ASN A 284 13.29 -11.08 -0.91
CA ASN A 284 14.52 -10.35 -0.58
C ASN A 284 15.47 -11.17 0.32
N GLU A 285 15.51 -12.49 0.11
CA GLU A 285 16.05 -13.49 1.05
C GLU A 285 17.51 -13.26 1.46
N TYR A 286 18.37 -12.74 0.58
CA TYR A 286 19.80 -12.58 0.88
C TYR A 286 20.06 -11.77 2.16
N ARG A 287 19.07 -11.01 2.64
CA ARG A 287 19.08 -10.28 3.91
C ARG A 287 18.10 -10.82 4.96
N ASN A 288 17.26 -11.81 4.66
CA ASN A 288 16.16 -12.26 5.53
C ASN A 288 16.28 -13.69 6.09
N LYS A 289 17.47 -14.07 6.56
CA LYS A 289 17.77 -15.46 6.98
C LYS A 289 16.93 -15.86 8.21
N GLY A 290 15.93 -16.71 7.99
CA GLY A 290 15.14 -17.35 9.06
C GLY A 290 13.68 -16.93 9.14
N SER A 291 13.24 -15.97 8.32
CA SER A 291 11.82 -15.60 8.27
C SER A 291 10.98 -16.60 7.47
N LYS A 292 9.66 -16.51 7.63
CA LYS A 292 8.67 -17.38 7.00
C LYS A 292 7.58 -16.54 6.33
N ASN A 293 7.86 -16.01 5.14
CA ASN A 293 6.80 -15.43 4.33
C ASN A 293 5.80 -16.50 3.87
N ILE A 294 4.51 -16.20 3.94
CA ILE A 294 3.41 -17.08 3.54
C ILE A 294 2.64 -16.43 2.40
N LEU A 295 2.74 -16.99 1.20
CA LEU A 295 2.13 -16.46 -0.02
C LEU A 295 1.03 -17.40 -0.51
N TYR A 296 -0.23 -16.97 -0.41
CA TYR A 296 -1.38 -17.76 -0.87
C TYR A 296 -2.22 -17.06 -1.92
N ASN A 297 -2.59 -17.79 -2.98
CA ASN A 297 -3.59 -17.32 -3.94
C ASN A 297 -3.24 -15.96 -4.56
N ASN A 298 -1.96 -15.67 -4.82
CA ASN A 298 -1.55 -14.45 -5.51
C ASN A 298 -1.44 -14.68 -7.03
N THR A 299 -1.46 -13.61 -7.81
CA THR A 299 -1.27 -13.65 -9.27
C THR A 299 -0.17 -12.69 -9.69
N ALA A 300 0.92 -13.22 -10.25
CA ALA A 300 1.99 -12.45 -10.87
C ALA A 300 1.87 -12.53 -12.40
N TYR A 301 1.81 -11.39 -13.08
CA TYR A 301 1.60 -11.32 -14.53
C TYR A 301 2.59 -10.37 -15.22
N ASN A 302 3.25 -10.78 -16.29
CA ASN A 302 4.06 -9.88 -17.12
C ASN A 302 5.17 -9.12 -16.36
N ASN A 303 5.86 -9.77 -15.43
CA ASN A 303 7.09 -9.28 -14.79
C ASN A 303 8.28 -10.09 -15.31
N PRO A 304 9.54 -9.65 -15.20
CA PRO A 304 10.66 -10.53 -15.49
C PRO A 304 10.67 -11.80 -14.63
N THR A 305 10.46 -11.71 -13.30
CA THR A 305 10.21 -12.89 -12.46
C THR A 305 8.88 -12.78 -11.71
N GLY A 306 8.08 -13.84 -11.68
CA GLY A 306 6.85 -13.88 -10.88
C GLY A 306 7.12 -13.86 -9.37
N PHE A 307 7.83 -14.87 -8.88
CA PHE A 307 8.15 -15.08 -7.46
C PHE A 307 9.66 -15.29 -7.28
N ARG A 308 10.34 -14.38 -6.57
CA ARG A 308 11.80 -14.30 -6.54
C ARG A 308 12.36 -14.34 -5.13
N ASN A 309 13.51 -14.98 -4.93
CA ASN A 309 14.33 -14.93 -3.71
C ASN A 309 13.52 -15.03 -2.42
N MET A 310 12.65 -16.03 -2.32
CA MET A 310 11.85 -16.30 -1.14
C MET A 310 12.72 -17.00 -0.08
N GLU A 311 12.33 -16.96 1.17
CA GLU A 311 13.12 -17.58 2.23
C GLU A 311 13.05 -19.11 2.22
N THR A 312 14.11 -19.77 2.74
CA THR A 312 14.12 -21.24 2.96
C THR A 312 12.87 -21.77 3.67
N PHE A 313 12.28 -20.99 4.58
CA PHE A 313 11.08 -21.40 5.32
C PHE A 313 9.78 -20.83 4.76
N ALA A 314 9.82 -20.10 3.64
CA ALA A 314 8.65 -19.56 2.99
C ALA A 314 7.66 -20.68 2.62
N ILE A 315 6.36 -20.35 2.60
CA ILE A 315 5.30 -21.24 2.14
C ILE A 315 4.52 -20.55 1.03
N ILE A 316 4.54 -21.12 -0.16
CA ILE A 316 3.99 -20.53 -1.38
C ILE A 316 3.00 -21.51 -1.99
N LYS A 317 1.70 -21.21 -1.90
CA LYS A 317 0.64 -22.12 -2.37
C LYS A 317 -0.47 -21.44 -3.18
N ASN A 318 -1.05 -22.19 -4.10
CA ASN A 318 -2.19 -21.78 -4.91
C ASN A 318 -1.95 -20.52 -5.76
N ASN A 319 -0.70 -20.16 -6.08
CA ASN A 319 -0.41 -18.94 -6.82
C ASN A 319 -0.44 -19.16 -8.34
N ILE A 320 -0.71 -18.08 -9.09
CA ILE A 320 -0.58 -18.04 -10.55
C ILE A 320 0.63 -17.18 -10.91
N SER A 321 1.53 -17.73 -11.72
CA SER A 321 2.54 -17.01 -12.48
C SER A 321 2.21 -17.17 -13.97
N PHE A 322 2.13 -16.07 -14.72
CA PHE A 322 1.77 -16.10 -16.14
C PHE A 322 2.44 -14.98 -16.95
N LYS A 323 3.00 -15.33 -18.11
CA LYS A 323 3.77 -14.40 -18.98
C LYS A 323 4.86 -13.63 -18.24
N ASN A 324 5.36 -14.15 -17.14
CA ASN A 324 6.64 -13.70 -16.60
C ASN A 324 7.76 -14.33 -17.43
N ASN A 325 8.97 -13.75 -17.48
CA ASN A 325 10.08 -14.43 -18.14
C ASN A 325 10.43 -15.72 -17.39
N ASP A 326 10.47 -15.62 -16.05
CA ASP A 326 10.60 -16.74 -15.13
C ASP A 326 9.39 -16.80 -14.19
N ASP A 327 8.85 -18.00 -13.99
CA ASP A 327 7.79 -18.21 -12.99
C ASP A 327 8.33 -17.94 -11.59
N THR A 328 9.52 -18.49 -11.32
CA THR A 328 10.26 -18.37 -10.07
C THR A 328 11.76 -18.20 -10.28
N SER A 329 12.47 -17.58 -9.34
CA SER A 329 13.94 -17.59 -9.31
C SER A 329 14.50 -17.47 -7.90
N GLY A 330 15.73 -17.95 -7.69
CA GLY A 330 16.33 -18.05 -6.35
C GLY A 330 15.66 -19.15 -5.51
N ASN A 331 15.71 -19.00 -4.19
CA ASN A 331 15.02 -19.92 -3.29
C ASN A 331 13.50 -19.66 -3.27
N ILE A 332 12.73 -20.71 -3.02
CA ILE A 332 11.26 -20.70 -3.04
C ILE A 332 10.63 -21.34 -1.80
N GLY A 333 11.43 -21.85 -0.85
CA GLY A 333 10.92 -22.56 0.32
C GLY A 333 10.01 -23.74 -0.04
N VAL A 334 8.87 -23.87 0.65
CA VAL A 334 7.82 -24.86 0.33
C VAL A 334 6.91 -24.31 -0.77
N SER A 335 6.90 -25.00 -1.92
CA SER A 335 6.07 -24.68 -3.08
C SER A 335 5.06 -25.80 -3.36
N GLU A 336 3.76 -25.50 -3.36
CA GLU A 336 2.71 -26.49 -3.66
C GLU A 336 1.51 -25.88 -4.39
N ASN A 337 0.95 -26.62 -5.35
CA ASN A 337 -0.28 -26.25 -6.07
C ASN A 337 -0.22 -24.86 -6.74
N ASN A 338 0.97 -24.38 -7.10
CA ASN A 338 1.11 -23.20 -7.94
C ASN A 338 1.03 -23.59 -9.43
N THR A 339 0.88 -22.62 -10.34
CA THR A 339 0.82 -22.92 -11.78
C THR A 339 2.07 -23.65 -12.27
N TRP A 340 3.25 -23.30 -11.77
CA TRP A 340 4.51 -23.96 -12.12
C TRP A 340 4.63 -25.38 -11.55
N ASP A 341 4.10 -25.64 -10.34
CA ASP A 341 4.08 -26.99 -9.76
C ASP A 341 3.15 -27.93 -10.54
N LEU A 342 2.07 -27.38 -11.11
CA LEU A 342 1.03 -28.13 -11.80
C LEU A 342 1.21 -28.20 -13.32
N GLY A 343 2.27 -27.60 -13.87
CA GLY A 343 2.51 -27.54 -15.31
C GLY A 343 1.49 -26.69 -16.09
N ILE A 344 0.78 -25.78 -15.42
CA ILE A 344 -0.21 -24.90 -16.05
C ILE A 344 0.53 -23.71 -16.66
N LYS A 345 0.75 -23.73 -17.97
CA LYS A 345 1.45 -22.65 -18.69
C LYS A 345 0.56 -21.47 -19.09
N ASP A 346 -0.72 -21.73 -19.34
CA ASP A 346 -1.73 -20.70 -19.60
C ASP A 346 -2.91 -20.89 -18.64
N PRO A 347 -3.11 -20.00 -17.66
CA PRO A 347 -4.28 -20.03 -16.78
C PRO A 347 -5.58 -19.65 -17.52
N ASN A 348 -5.50 -19.17 -18.76
CA ASN A 348 -6.63 -18.84 -19.63
C ASN A 348 -7.58 -17.83 -18.98
N PHE A 349 -7.10 -16.59 -18.86
CA PHE A 349 -7.86 -15.45 -18.36
C PHE A 349 -8.87 -14.93 -19.39
N ILE A 350 -9.99 -14.38 -18.92
CA ILE A 350 -10.99 -13.69 -19.76
C ILE A 350 -10.37 -12.45 -20.42
N SER A 351 -9.57 -11.70 -19.68
CA SER A 351 -8.86 -10.51 -20.16
C SER A 351 -7.53 -10.35 -19.45
N VAL A 352 -6.52 -9.90 -20.18
CA VAL A 352 -5.24 -9.44 -19.63
C VAL A 352 -5.07 -7.92 -19.77
N THR A 353 -6.13 -7.20 -20.15
CA THR A 353 -6.15 -5.74 -20.24
C THR A 353 -6.36 -5.16 -18.83
N PRO A 354 -5.38 -4.42 -18.28
CA PRO A 354 -5.49 -3.78 -16.97
C PRO A 354 -6.71 -2.86 -16.86
N ASN A 355 -7.15 -2.58 -15.63
CA ASN A 355 -8.28 -1.69 -15.32
C ASN A 355 -9.64 -2.11 -15.92
N THR A 356 -9.77 -3.34 -16.40
CA THR A 356 -11.06 -3.90 -16.83
C THR A 356 -11.65 -4.80 -15.75
N ALA A 357 -12.98 -4.90 -15.69
CA ALA A 357 -13.66 -5.75 -14.70
C ALA A 357 -13.26 -7.24 -14.81
N ASN A 358 -12.76 -7.67 -15.97
CA ASN A 358 -12.33 -9.03 -16.28
C ASN A 358 -10.82 -9.25 -16.22
N PHE A 359 -10.05 -8.22 -15.85
CA PHE A 359 -8.59 -8.32 -15.75
C PHE A 359 -8.18 -9.48 -14.84
N LEU A 360 -7.42 -10.42 -15.41
CA LEU A 360 -6.90 -11.63 -14.74
C LEU A 360 -7.97 -12.51 -14.08
N ARG A 361 -9.24 -12.41 -14.51
CA ARG A 361 -10.29 -13.37 -14.12
C ARG A 361 -10.18 -14.64 -14.93
N LEU A 362 -10.30 -15.80 -14.29
CA LEU A 362 -10.28 -17.10 -14.96
C LEU A 362 -11.47 -17.23 -15.92
N SER A 363 -11.22 -17.75 -17.13
CA SER A 363 -12.29 -18.10 -18.06
C SER A 363 -12.95 -19.45 -17.69
N PRO A 364 -14.13 -19.78 -18.25
CA PRO A 364 -14.78 -21.07 -17.99
C PRO A 364 -13.96 -22.32 -18.36
N LYS A 365 -12.95 -22.17 -19.24
CA LYS A 365 -12.05 -23.25 -19.67
C LYS A 365 -10.69 -23.20 -18.96
N SER A 366 -10.58 -22.39 -17.90
CA SER A 366 -9.32 -22.23 -17.20
C SER A 366 -8.86 -23.53 -16.55
N PRO A 367 -7.61 -23.98 -16.82
CA PRO A 367 -7.03 -25.12 -16.12
C PRO A 367 -6.70 -24.81 -14.65
N ALA A 368 -6.79 -23.55 -14.21
CA ALA A 368 -6.56 -23.14 -12.82
C ALA A 368 -7.80 -23.34 -11.93
N ILE A 369 -8.96 -23.67 -12.51
CA ILE A 369 -10.20 -23.91 -11.77
C ILE A 369 -10.11 -25.23 -11.01
N LYS A 370 -10.47 -25.22 -9.72
CA LYS A 370 -10.50 -26.37 -8.79
C LYS A 370 -9.14 -27.08 -8.64
N ARG A 371 -8.04 -26.35 -8.81
CA ARG A 371 -6.67 -26.87 -8.67
C ARG A 371 -5.95 -26.46 -7.39
N GLY A 372 -6.56 -25.57 -6.61
CA GLY A 372 -6.03 -25.09 -5.34
C GLY A 372 -6.34 -26.03 -4.18
N GLN A 373 -5.50 -25.95 -3.15
CA GLN A 373 -5.71 -26.57 -1.86
C GLN A 373 -6.71 -25.78 -1.02
N ASN A 374 -7.36 -26.45 -0.07
CA ASN A 374 -8.18 -25.79 0.94
C ASN A 374 -7.30 -25.03 1.95
N LEU A 375 -7.33 -23.70 1.89
CA LEU A 375 -6.61 -22.79 2.79
C LEU A 375 -7.55 -21.99 3.72
N SER A 376 -8.81 -22.42 3.87
CA SER A 376 -9.82 -21.73 4.70
C SER A 376 -9.42 -21.67 6.18
N THR A 377 -8.92 -22.75 6.76
CA THR A 377 -8.40 -22.80 8.13
C THR A 377 -7.14 -21.96 8.30
N LYS A 378 -6.46 -21.67 7.19
CA LYS A 378 -5.36 -20.73 7.19
C LYS A 378 -5.86 -19.30 7.11
N GLY A 379 -7.10 -19.00 6.75
CA GLY A 379 -7.68 -17.64 6.68
C GLY A 379 -7.94 -17.13 5.25
N VAL A 380 -7.72 -17.96 4.22
CA VAL A 380 -8.03 -17.60 2.82
C VAL A 380 -9.48 -18.02 2.50
N VAL A 381 -10.44 -17.26 3.02
CA VAL A 381 -11.88 -17.57 2.91
C VAL A 381 -12.60 -16.81 1.80
N LYS A 382 -11.99 -15.75 1.29
CA LYS A 382 -12.49 -14.94 0.18
C LYS A 382 -11.39 -14.68 -0.85
N ASP A 383 -11.79 -14.37 -2.07
CA ASP A 383 -10.91 -13.90 -3.15
C ASP A 383 -10.75 -12.36 -3.12
N LYS A 384 -9.93 -11.82 -4.04
CA LYS A 384 -9.70 -10.37 -4.17
C LYS A 384 -10.97 -9.57 -4.44
N ALA A 385 -11.99 -10.17 -5.05
CA ALA A 385 -13.29 -9.53 -5.30
C ALA A 385 -14.30 -9.69 -4.15
N GLY A 386 -13.85 -10.22 -3.00
CA GLY A 386 -14.67 -10.45 -1.82
C GLY A 386 -15.61 -11.66 -1.92
N LYS A 387 -15.42 -12.54 -2.92
CA LYS A 387 -16.22 -13.74 -3.14
C LYS A 387 -15.70 -14.89 -2.28
N ILE A 388 -16.61 -15.62 -1.64
CA ILE A 388 -16.28 -16.78 -0.80
C ILE A 388 -15.59 -17.86 -1.63
N ARG A 389 -14.54 -18.47 -1.07
CA ARG A 389 -13.88 -19.67 -1.61
C ARG A 389 -14.29 -20.93 -0.83
N PRO A 390 -14.50 -22.08 -1.49
CA PRO A 390 -14.53 -22.22 -2.94
C PRO A 390 -15.88 -21.78 -3.52
N LYS A 391 -15.92 -21.47 -4.81
CA LYS A 391 -17.16 -21.46 -5.59
C LYS A 391 -17.31 -22.79 -6.31
N GLY A 392 -18.11 -23.69 -5.72
CA GLY A 392 -18.33 -25.04 -6.23
C GLY A 392 -17.55 -26.08 -5.42
N ILE A 393 -17.05 -27.12 -6.08
CA ILE A 393 -16.48 -28.32 -5.42
C ILE A 393 -14.97 -28.24 -5.11
N GLY A 394 -14.28 -27.15 -5.46
CA GLY A 394 -12.84 -27.04 -5.28
C GLY A 394 -12.36 -25.59 -5.34
N TYR A 395 -11.18 -25.33 -4.78
CA TYR A 395 -10.57 -24.00 -4.70
C TYR A 395 -9.81 -23.69 -6.00
N ASP A 396 -9.89 -22.45 -6.47
CA ASP A 396 -9.14 -22.03 -7.66
C ASP A 396 -7.75 -21.49 -7.29
N LEU A 397 -6.83 -21.52 -8.26
CA LEU A 397 -5.54 -20.84 -8.12
C LEU A 397 -5.69 -19.32 -8.31
N GLY A 398 -4.73 -18.57 -7.78
CA GLY A 398 -4.60 -17.13 -8.02
C GLY A 398 -5.60 -16.27 -7.23
N ALA A 399 -5.59 -14.97 -7.53
CA ALA A 399 -6.23 -13.93 -6.73
C ALA A 399 -7.75 -13.90 -6.81
N TYR A 400 -8.33 -14.45 -7.89
CA TYR A 400 -9.78 -14.50 -8.10
C TYR A 400 -10.28 -15.94 -8.07
N GLU A 401 -11.47 -16.12 -7.50
CA GLU A 401 -12.24 -17.34 -7.67
C GLU A 401 -13.06 -17.21 -8.96
N TYR A 402 -13.12 -18.29 -9.74
CA TYR A 402 -14.00 -18.39 -10.89
C TYR A 402 -15.46 -18.40 -10.43
N ILE A 403 -16.27 -17.60 -11.12
CA ILE A 403 -17.71 -17.57 -10.90
C ILE A 403 -18.35 -17.98 -12.22
N ALA A 404 -19.04 -19.12 -12.22
CA ALA A 404 -19.89 -19.49 -13.35
C ALA A 404 -20.95 -18.40 -13.53
N THR A 405 -20.89 -17.67 -14.64
CA THR A 405 -21.99 -16.80 -15.04
C THR A 405 -23.16 -17.71 -15.38
N GLY A 406 -24.21 -17.69 -14.56
CA GLY A 406 -25.44 -18.40 -14.87
C GLY A 406 -25.93 -17.94 -16.24
N VAL A 407 -26.03 -18.87 -17.19
CA VAL A 407 -26.79 -18.63 -18.42
C VAL A 407 -28.21 -18.36 -17.96
N LYS A 408 -28.64 -17.09 -17.96
CA LYS A 408 -30.07 -16.80 -18.04
C LYS A 408 -30.49 -17.38 -19.38
N LYS A 409 -31.07 -18.59 -19.36
CA LYS A 409 -31.83 -19.10 -20.50
C LYS A 409 -32.86 -18.00 -20.80
N LYS A 410 -32.73 -17.38 -21.96
CA LYS A 410 -33.77 -16.51 -22.50
C LYS A 410 -35.04 -17.34 -22.74
#